data_AF-A0A8T3QR39-F1
#
_entry.id   AF-A0A8T3QR39-F1
#
_cell.length_a   1.000
_cell.length_b   1.000
_cell.length_c   1.000
_cell.angle_alpha   90.00
_cell.angle_beta   90.00
_cell.angle_gamma   90.00
#
_symmetry.space_group_name_H-M   'P 1'
#
loop_
_entity.id
_entity.type
_entity.pdbx_description
1 polymer ?
#
loop_
_entity_poly.entity_id
_entity_poly.type
_entity_poly.pdbx_seq_one_letter_code
_entity_poly.pdbx_strand_id
1 'polypeptide(L)'
;MIDPRPDRLPARPPTVSPPRPFVERRHAYRRTEDQTAHEEKVLLARALDVLASDVAPEERLAGLLRLLARTVGARRAAVIADGIERRVAVAIDPGEDPAGAEALAA
;
A
#
# COMPACT_ATOMS: atom_id res chain seq x y z
N MET A 1 15.76 -55.64 -15.90
CA MET A 1 15.78 -55.08 -14.53
C MET A 1 15.68 -53.58 -14.67
N ILE A 2 14.53 -53.00 -14.36
CA ILE A 2 14.27 -51.56 -14.54
C ILE A 2 14.69 -50.87 -13.25
N ASP A 3 15.69 -50.01 -13.34
CA ASP A 3 16.23 -49.23 -12.23
C ASP A 3 15.20 -48.16 -11.82
N PRO A 4 14.67 -48.17 -10.57
CA PRO A 4 13.69 -47.18 -10.14
C PRO A 4 14.41 -45.86 -9.87
N ARG A 5 14.25 -44.88 -10.77
CA ARG A 5 14.72 -43.51 -10.52
C ARG A 5 14.02 -42.96 -9.27
N PRO A 6 14.73 -42.34 -8.32
CA PRO A 6 14.11 -41.77 -7.14
C PRO A 6 13.18 -40.62 -7.55
N ASP A 7 12.01 -40.59 -6.94
CA ASP A 7 11.02 -39.51 -7.08
C ASP A 7 11.70 -38.17 -6.83
N ARG A 8 11.58 -37.27 -7.80
CA ARG A 8 12.17 -35.93 -7.76
C ARG A 8 11.49 -35.18 -6.62
N LEU A 9 12.20 -35.01 -5.49
CA LEU A 9 11.72 -34.21 -4.36
C LEU A 9 11.20 -32.86 -4.88
N PRO A 10 10.02 -32.38 -4.44
CA PRO A 10 9.49 -31.11 -4.91
C PRO A 10 10.51 -30.01 -4.62
N ALA A 11 10.92 -29.30 -5.66
CA ALA A 11 11.87 -28.21 -5.53
C ALA A 11 11.27 -27.16 -4.58
N ARG A 12 11.82 -27.06 -3.37
CA ARG A 12 11.47 -25.98 -2.45
C ARG A 12 11.89 -24.67 -3.11
N PRO A 13 10.97 -23.74 -3.40
CA PRO A 13 11.35 -22.45 -3.93
C PRO A 13 12.27 -21.74 -2.91
N PRO A 14 13.27 -20.98 -3.38
CA PRO A 14 14.16 -20.25 -2.47
C PRO A 14 13.33 -19.26 -1.64
N THR A 15 13.45 -19.35 -0.32
CA THR A 15 12.84 -18.39 0.60
C THR A 15 13.70 -17.14 0.62
N VAL A 16 13.30 -16.12 -0.14
CA VAL A 16 13.93 -14.79 -0.07
C VAL A 16 13.28 -14.02 1.07
N SER A 17 14.09 -13.55 2.03
CA SER A 17 13.58 -12.68 3.09
C SER A 17 13.05 -11.38 2.49
N PRO A 18 11.90 -10.86 2.97
CA PRO A 18 11.39 -9.61 2.47
C PRO A 18 12.41 -8.48 2.71
N PRO A 19 12.48 -7.49 1.79
CA PRO A 19 13.32 -6.33 2.01
C PRO A 19 12.88 -5.58 3.26
N ARG A 20 13.80 -4.78 3.82
CA ARG A 20 13.46 -3.89 4.95
C ARG A 20 12.47 -2.82 4.47
N PRO A 21 11.61 -2.30 5.38
CA PRO A 21 10.75 -1.18 5.08
C PRO A 21 11.54 0.01 4.53
N PHE A 22 10.88 0.80 3.68
CA PHE A 22 11.47 1.99 3.11
C PHE A 22 11.84 3.00 4.20
N VAL A 23 13.05 3.55 4.08
CA VAL A 23 13.52 4.66 4.91
C VAL A 23 13.95 5.80 4.00
N GLU A 24 13.23 6.91 4.10
CA GLU A 24 13.55 8.10 3.33
C GLU A 24 14.84 8.75 3.86
N ARG A 25 15.81 8.92 2.97
CA ARG A 25 17.04 9.67 3.27
C ARG A 25 16.85 11.11 2.80
N ARG A 26 17.24 12.07 3.64
CA ARG A 26 17.19 13.49 3.30
C ARG A 26 18.16 13.76 2.14
N HIS A 27 17.63 14.22 1.02
CA HIS A 27 18.40 14.65 -0.14
C HIS A 27 17.99 16.08 -0.51
N ALA A 28 18.97 16.89 -0.89
CA ALA A 28 18.72 18.22 -1.45
C ALA A 28 18.76 18.12 -2.98
N TYR A 29 17.59 18.22 -3.61
CA TYR A 29 17.46 18.27 -5.07
C TYR A 29 17.45 19.73 -5.53
N ARG A 30 18.17 20.04 -6.60
CA ARG A 30 18.21 21.40 -7.17
C ARG A 30 17.24 21.60 -8.32
N ARG A 31 16.93 20.53 -9.05
CA ARG A 31 16.02 20.57 -10.20
C ARG A 31 14.63 20.12 -9.75
N THR A 32 13.61 20.82 -10.22
CA THR A 32 12.21 20.47 -9.93
C THR A 32 11.87 19.06 -10.42
N GLU A 33 12.38 18.66 -11.60
CA GLU A 33 12.19 17.31 -12.15
C GLU A 33 12.71 16.21 -11.22
N ASP A 34 13.91 16.40 -10.64
CA ASP A 34 14.49 15.45 -9.69
C ASP A 34 13.68 15.38 -8.40
N GLN A 35 13.13 16.52 -7.97
CA GLN A 35 12.26 16.60 -6.80
C GLN A 35 10.95 15.84 -7.03
N THR A 36 10.28 16.05 -8.17
CA THR A 36 9.05 15.33 -8.53
C THR A 36 9.31 13.82 -8.61
N ALA A 37 10.37 13.40 -9.30
CA ALA A 37 10.72 11.98 -9.40
C ALA A 37 11.03 11.35 -8.03
N HIS A 38 11.65 12.10 -7.11
CA HIS A 38 11.86 11.64 -5.74
C HIS A 38 10.54 11.51 -4.97
N GLU A 39 9.64 12.49 -5.07
CA GLU A 39 8.32 12.46 -4.42
C GLU A 39 7.48 11.26 -4.90
N GLU A 40 7.45 11.00 -6.21
CA GLU A 40 6.78 9.83 -6.80
C GLU A 40 7.37 8.51 -6.28
N LYS A 41 8.70 8.41 -6.25
CA LYS A 41 9.41 7.24 -5.72
C LYS A 41 9.09 7.01 -4.24
N VAL A 42 9.07 8.07 -3.43
CA VAL A 42 8.74 7.99 -2.00
C VAL A 42 7.30 7.52 -1.81
N LEU A 43 6.36 8.04 -2.60
CA LEU A 43 4.96 7.61 -2.58
C LEU A 43 4.85 6.11 -2.89
N LEU A 44 5.47 5.66 -3.99
CA LEU A 44 5.44 4.26 -4.39
C LEU A 44 6.06 3.35 -3.33
N ALA A 45 7.22 3.72 -2.79
CA ALA A 45 7.90 2.91 -1.77
C ALA A 45 7.05 2.76 -0.50
N ARG A 46 6.42 3.85 -0.03
CA ARG A 46 5.51 3.80 1.12
C ARG A 46 4.24 3.00 0.83
N ALA A 47 3.70 3.08 -0.38
CA ALA A 47 2.55 2.28 -0.78
C ALA A 47 2.88 0.78 -0.78
N LEU A 48 4.07 0.41 -1.26
CA LEU A 48 4.57 -0.97 -1.22
C LEU A 48 4.77 -1.47 0.22
N ASP A 49 5.29 -0.64 1.12
CA ASP A 49 5.39 -1.01 2.54
C ASP A 49 4.03 -1.29 3.17
N VAL A 50 3.00 -0.48 2.85
CA VAL A 50 1.62 -0.72 3.30
C VAL A 50 1.10 -2.04 2.72
N LEU A 51 1.30 -2.29 1.43
CA LEU A 51 0.85 -3.52 0.78
C LEU A 51 1.55 -4.78 1.32
N ALA A 52 2.83 -4.67 1.67
CA ALA A 52 3.63 -5.76 2.21
C ALA A 52 3.39 -6.01 3.72
N SER A 53 2.61 -5.16 4.39
CA SER A 53 2.33 -5.32 5.81
C SER A 53 1.44 -6.53 6.11
N ASP A 54 1.77 -7.22 7.21
CA ASP A 54 1.06 -8.40 7.70
C ASP A 54 -0.14 -7.99 8.58
N VAL A 55 -1.01 -7.15 8.03
CA VAL A 55 -2.25 -6.69 8.67
C VAL A 55 -3.47 -7.11 7.85
N ALA A 56 -4.68 -6.87 8.37
CA ALA A 56 -5.90 -7.19 7.64
C ALA A 56 -6.00 -6.40 6.32
N PRO A 57 -6.64 -6.92 5.26
CA PRO A 57 -6.86 -6.21 4.00
C PRO A 57 -7.48 -4.82 4.17
N GLU A 58 -8.42 -4.67 5.10
CA GLU A 58 -9.12 -3.43 5.43
C GLU A 58 -8.16 -2.39 6.02
N GLU A 59 -7.26 -2.83 6.89
CA GLU A 59 -6.22 -1.98 7.47
C GLU A 59 -5.20 -1.54 6.42
N ARG A 60 -4.82 -2.43 5.49
CA ARG A 60 -3.97 -2.05 4.34
C ARG A 60 -4.65 -1.01 3.46
N LEU A 61 -5.93 -1.21 3.13
CA LEU A 61 -6.69 -0.24 2.33
C LEU A 61 -6.78 1.11 3.05
N ALA A 62 -7.08 1.12 4.34
CA ALA A 62 -7.09 2.34 5.15
C ALA A 62 -5.72 3.03 5.15
N GLY A 63 -4.63 2.26 5.25
CA GLY A 63 -3.25 2.76 5.14
C GLY A 63 -2.96 3.45 3.81
N LEU A 64 -3.41 2.86 2.69
CA LEU A 64 -3.25 3.45 1.35
C LEU A 64 -4.06 4.74 1.19
N LEU A 65 -5.32 4.75 1.63
CA LEU A 65 -6.17 5.94 1.57
C LEU A 65 -5.59 7.09 2.40
N ARG A 66 -5.07 6.81 3.60
CA ARG A 66 -4.36 7.81 4.44
C ARG A 66 -3.10 8.33 3.76
N LEU A 67 -2.32 7.46 3.11
CA LEU A 67 -1.13 7.86 2.37
C LEU A 67 -1.51 8.85 1.25
N LEU A 68 -2.51 8.51 0.45
CA LEU A 68 -2.99 9.35 -0.65
C LEU A 68 -3.54 10.69 -0.16
N ALA A 69 -4.37 10.68 0.89
CA ALA A 69 -4.92 11.90 1.49
C ALA A 69 -3.79 12.86 1.90
N ARG A 70 -2.77 12.37 2.62
CA ARG A 70 -1.62 13.18 3.03
C ARG A 70 -0.81 13.71 1.86
N THR A 71 -0.62 12.92 0.81
CA THR A 71 0.13 13.35 -0.39
C THR A 71 -0.53 14.54 -1.08
N VAL A 72 -1.86 14.58 -1.16
CA VAL A 72 -2.59 15.69 -1.80
C VAL A 72 -3.02 16.79 -0.81
N GLY A 73 -2.63 16.68 0.46
CA GLY A 73 -3.04 17.61 1.51
C GLY A 73 -4.54 17.55 1.85
N ALA A 74 -5.22 16.46 1.49
CA ALA A 74 -6.60 16.22 1.85
C ALA A 74 -6.71 15.69 3.28
N ARG A 75 -7.84 16.01 3.92
CA ARG A 75 -8.17 15.48 5.25
C ARG A 75 -8.60 14.02 5.18
N ARG A 76 -9.32 13.61 4.12
CA ARG A 76 -9.91 12.28 3.97
C ARG A 76 -9.78 11.79 2.53
N ALA A 77 -9.79 10.48 2.37
CA ALA A 77 -9.86 9.82 1.08
C ALA A 77 -10.86 8.66 1.14
N ALA A 78 -11.54 8.45 0.03
CA ALA A 78 -12.48 7.36 -0.16
C ALA A 78 -12.19 6.63 -1.47
N VAL A 79 -12.43 5.33 -1.49
CA VAL A 79 -12.51 4.56 -2.73
C VAL A 79 -13.96 4.18 -2.96
N ILE A 80 -14.43 4.38 -4.19
CA ILE A 80 -15.77 4.03 -4.64
C ILE A 80 -15.63 2.89 -5.64
N ALA A 81 -16.24 1.76 -5.34
CA ALA A 81 -16.40 0.66 -6.26
C ALA A 81 -17.84 0.67 -6.77
N ASP A 82 -18.00 1.06 -8.03
CA ASP A 82 -19.30 1.16 -8.70
C ASP A 82 -19.57 -0.13 -9.51
N GLY A 83 -19.77 -1.24 -8.78
CA GLY A 83 -20.07 -2.55 -9.34
C GLY A 83 -21.58 -2.82 -9.41
N ILE A 84 -21.99 -4.08 -9.25
CA ILE A 84 -23.42 -4.45 -9.14
C ILE A 84 -24.07 -3.73 -7.94
N GLU A 85 -23.30 -3.48 -6.88
CA GLU A 85 -23.67 -2.65 -5.74
C GLU A 85 -22.61 -1.55 -5.57
N ARG A 86 -23.06 -0.32 -5.30
CA ARG A 86 -22.16 0.79 -4.94
C ARG A 86 -21.56 0.52 -3.56
N ARG A 87 -20.25 0.41 -3.50
CA ARG A 87 -19.50 0.23 -2.24
C ARG A 87 -18.53 1.38 -2.06
N VAL A 88 -18.51 1.97 -0.87
CA VAL A 88 -17.59 3.06 -0.53
C VAL A 88 -16.82 2.66 0.73
N ALA A 89 -15.50 2.83 0.68
CA ALA A 89 -14.64 2.68 1.84
C ALA A 89 -13.91 3.99 2.10
N VAL A 90 -14.02 4.48 3.33
CA VAL A 90 -13.41 5.74 3.78
C VAL A 90 -12.42 5.44 4.89
N ALA A 91 -11.21 5.98 4.79
CA ALA A 91 -10.26 5.90 5.90
C ALA A 91 -10.52 7.02 6.91
N ILE A 92 -10.60 6.66 8.18
CA ILE A 92 -10.79 7.58 9.30
C ILE A 92 -9.55 7.51 10.18
N ASP A 93 -8.95 8.65 10.50
CA ASP A 93 -7.85 8.73 11.45
C ASP A 93 -8.38 8.77 12.91
N PRO A 94 -7.60 8.25 13.89
CA PRO A 94 -8.00 8.32 15.29
C PRO A 94 -8.31 9.76 15.72
N GLY A 95 -9.50 9.98 16.27
CA GLY A 95 -9.96 11.31 16.71
C GLY A 95 -10.66 12.15 15.63
N GLU A 96 -10.83 11.64 14.41
CA GLU A 96 -11.69 12.29 13.43
C GLU A 96 -13.18 12.02 13.67
N ASP A 97 -14.01 13.01 13.35
CA ASP A 97 -15.47 12.91 13.38
C ASP A 97 -15.99 11.91 12.34
N PRO A 98 -16.71 10.84 12.77
CA PRO A 98 -17.33 9.85 11.88
C PRO A 98 -18.35 10.45 10.91
N ALA A 99 -19.07 11.52 11.29
CA ALA A 99 -20.12 12.11 10.44
C ALA A 99 -19.53 12.66 9.13
N GLY A 100 -18.30 13.18 9.18
CA GLY A 100 -17.58 13.63 7.98
C GLY A 100 -17.17 12.49 7.04
N ALA A 101 -17.02 11.27 7.56
CA ALA A 101 -16.75 10.09 6.75
C ALA A 101 -18.04 9.53 6.12
N GLU A 102 -19.14 9.53 6.88
CA GLU A 102 -20.47 9.16 6.37
C GLU A 102 -20.91 10.09 5.23
N ALA A 103 -20.70 11.40 5.38
CA ALA A 103 -20.99 12.37 4.32
C ALA A 103 -20.17 12.14 3.05
N LEU A 104 -18.91 11.68 3.18
CA LEU A 104 -18.06 11.34 2.04
C LEU A 104 -18.46 10.00 1.39
N ALA A 105 -19.14 9.12 2.14
CA ALA A 105 -19.59 7.81 1.69
C ALA A 105 -20.99 7.82 1.04
N ALA A 106 -21.78 8.88 1.28
CA ALA A 106 -23.10 9.10 0.67
C ALA A 106 -23.04 9.24 -0.86
#